data_AF-A0A2G9UYN9-F1
#
_entry.id   AF-A0A2G9UYN9-F1
#
_cell.length_a   1.000
_cell.length_b   1.000
_cell.length_c   1.000
_cell.angle_alpha   90.00
_cell.angle_beta   90.00
_cell.angle_gamma   90.00
#
_symmetry.space_group_name_H-M   'P 1'
#
loop_
_entity.id
_entity.type
_entity.pdbx_description
1 polymer ?
#
loop_
_entity_poly.entity_id
_entity_poly.type
_entity_poly.pdbx_seq_one_letter_code
_entity_poly.pdbx_strand_id
1 'polypeptide(L)'
;MFLEQVRKHPQKVACVEVETGRQITYDELNGLTNRYANYFDSLGYKKGDVVALYMENCIDFLALWLGLSKIGVVSAFINSHLKLEPLAYSINVAQCRAVITCSVLLPSESTFEKLL
;
A
#
# COMPACT_ATOMS: atom_id res chain seq x y z
N MET A 1 16.75 2.28 8.19
CA MET A 1 15.88 3.01 9.14
C MET A 1 14.80 2.12 9.75
N PHE A 2 13.77 1.66 9.02
CA PHE A 2 12.67 0.84 9.60
C PHE A 2 13.15 -0.46 10.27
N LEU A 3 13.91 -1.30 9.57
CA LEU A 3 14.41 -2.58 10.11
C LEU A 3 15.30 -2.40 11.35
N GLU A 4 15.92 -1.25 11.50
CA GLU A 4 16.71 -0.94 12.70
C GLU A 4 15.81 -0.71 13.92
N GLN A 5 14.67 -0.03 13.73
CA GLN A 5 13.66 0.14 14.78
C GLN A 5 13.04 -1.21 15.17
N VAL A 6 12.79 -2.09 14.21
CA VAL A 6 12.31 -3.46 14.48
C VAL A 6 13.28 -4.22 15.39
N ARG A 7 14.58 -4.15 15.11
CA ARG A 7 15.61 -4.80 15.94
C ARG A 7 15.71 -4.19 17.33
N LYS A 8 15.59 -2.87 17.46
CA LYS A 8 15.72 -2.16 18.74
C LYS A 8 14.49 -2.30 19.62
N HIS A 9 13.29 -2.37 19.04
CA HIS A 9 12.03 -2.26 19.76
C HIS A 9 10.95 -3.23 19.23
N PRO A 10 11.22 -4.55 19.12
CA PRO A 10 10.33 -5.50 18.42
C PRO A 10 8.91 -5.55 19.00
N GLN A 11 8.80 -5.48 20.33
CA GLN A 11 7.51 -5.58 21.06
C GLN A 11 6.85 -4.23 21.31
N LYS A 12 7.46 -3.11 20.89
CA LYS A 12 6.85 -1.79 21.06
C LYS A 12 5.75 -1.62 20.01
N VAL A 13 4.62 -1.03 20.41
CA VAL A 13 3.55 -0.64 19.47
C VAL A 13 4.11 0.31 18.42
N ALA A 14 3.97 -0.08 17.15
CA ALA A 14 4.44 0.67 15.99
C ALA A 14 3.30 1.48 15.35
N CYS A 15 2.09 0.93 15.33
CA CYS A 15 0.93 1.56 14.70
C CYS A 15 -0.34 1.22 15.47
N VAL A 16 -1.26 2.19 15.50
CA VAL A 16 -2.59 2.08 16.10
C VAL A 16 -3.60 2.60 15.07
N GLU A 17 -4.56 1.76 14.70
CA GLU A 17 -5.75 2.18 13.96
C GLU A 17 -6.75 2.78 14.94
N VAL A 18 -7.06 4.06 14.76
CA VAL A 18 -7.92 4.80 15.68
C VAL A 18 -9.36 4.29 15.64
N GLU A 19 -9.88 3.96 14.45
CA GLU A 19 -11.28 3.57 14.26
C GLU A 19 -11.59 2.18 14.85
N THR A 20 -10.67 1.22 14.65
CA THR A 20 -10.85 -0.17 15.10
C THR A 20 -10.24 -0.40 16.49
N GLY A 21 -9.37 0.49 16.96
CA GLY A 21 -8.53 0.30 18.14
C GLY A 21 -7.43 -0.75 17.95
N ARG A 22 -7.28 -1.32 16.75
CA ARG A 22 -6.28 -2.35 16.46
C ARG A 22 -4.89 -1.76 16.60
N GLN A 23 -4.01 -2.50 17.27
CA GLN A 23 -2.61 -2.13 17.45
C GLN A 23 -1.72 -3.24 16.93
N ILE A 24 -0.56 -2.87 16.40
CA ILE A 24 0.48 -3.83 16.04
C ILE A 24 1.84 -3.34 16.53
N THR A 25 2.66 -4.30 16.93
CA THR A 25 4.06 -4.11 17.30
C THR A 25 4.95 -3.94 16.07
N TYR A 26 6.20 -3.50 16.28
CA TYR A 26 7.18 -3.43 15.20
C TYR A 26 7.45 -4.80 14.54
N ASP A 27 7.47 -5.88 15.31
CA ASP A 27 7.72 -7.22 14.77
C ASP A 27 6.53 -7.72 13.94
N GLU A 28 5.31 -7.50 14.41
CA GLU A 28 4.09 -7.81 13.66
C GLU A 28 3.99 -6.99 12.37
N LEU A 29 4.29 -5.69 12.42
CA LEU A 29 4.38 -4.85 11.24
C LEU A 29 5.42 -5.41 10.26
N ASN A 30 6.62 -5.74 10.74
CA ASN A 30 7.67 -6.30 9.90
C ASN A 30 7.23 -7.62 9.24
N GLY A 31 6.56 -8.50 9.99
CA GLY A 31 5.97 -9.73 9.46
C GLY A 31 4.97 -9.44 8.32
N LEU A 32 4.06 -8.50 8.52
CA LEU A 32 3.09 -8.10 7.51
C LEU A 32 3.77 -7.49 6.27
N THR A 33 4.77 -6.61 6.46
CA THR A 33 5.55 -6.04 5.34
C THR A 33 6.27 -7.11 4.53
N ASN A 34 6.80 -8.16 5.18
CA ASN A 34 7.46 -9.27 4.50
C ASN A 34 6.46 -10.09 3.69
N ARG A 35 5.23 -10.30 4.18
CA ARG A 35 4.19 -10.99 3.41
C ARG A 35 3.87 -10.25 2.11
N TYR A 36 3.69 -8.93 2.18
CA TYR A 36 3.46 -8.12 0.97
C TYR A 36 4.66 -8.12 0.04
N ALA A 37 5.88 -7.91 0.56
CA ALA A 37 7.10 -7.96 -0.24
C ALA A 37 7.22 -9.29 -1.02
N ASN A 38 7.04 -10.41 -0.33
CA ASN A 38 7.14 -11.74 -0.94
C ASN A 38 6.03 -12.00 -1.97
N TYR A 39 4.80 -11.54 -1.70
CA TYR A 39 3.70 -11.65 -2.65
C TYR A 39 4.02 -10.91 -3.96
N PHE A 40 4.42 -9.64 -3.89
CA PHE A 40 4.75 -8.85 -5.08
C PHE A 40 6.01 -9.37 -5.80
N ASP A 41 7.02 -9.83 -5.06
CA ASP A 41 8.18 -10.49 -5.69
C ASP A 41 7.79 -11.76 -6.45
N SER A 42 6.88 -12.58 -5.88
CA SER A 42 6.35 -13.79 -6.55
C SER A 42 5.56 -13.49 -7.82
N LEU A 43 4.95 -12.30 -7.92
CA LEU A 43 4.28 -11.81 -9.13
C LEU A 43 5.27 -11.21 -10.16
N GLY A 44 6.57 -11.25 -9.85
CA GLY A 44 7.64 -10.77 -10.72
C GLY A 44 7.77 -9.25 -10.74
N TYR A 45 7.36 -8.54 -9.70
CA TYR A 45 7.66 -7.11 -9.57
C TYR A 45 9.16 -6.90 -9.38
N LYS A 46 9.68 -5.82 -9.96
CA LYS A 46 11.11 -5.49 -9.92
C LYS A 46 11.34 -4.07 -9.42
N LYS A 47 12.59 -3.80 -9.04
CA LYS A 47 13.02 -2.47 -8.62
C LYS A 47 12.67 -1.45 -9.72
N GLY A 48 11.97 -0.39 -9.34
CA GLY A 48 11.51 0.66 -10.26
C GLY A 48 10.10 0.46 -10.80
N ASP A 49 9.50 -0.74 -10.68
CA ASP A 49 8.06 -0.90 -10.95
C ASP A 49 7.26 0.00 -10.00
N VAL A 50 6.10 0.47 -10.46
CA VAL A 50 5.21 1.34 -9.69
C VAL A 50 3.91 0.63 -9.36
N VAL A 51 3.49 0.69 -8.10
CA VAL A 51 2.18 0.22 -7.63
C VAL A 51 1.45 1.40 -7.00
N ALA A 52 0.23 1.68 -7.47
CA ALA A 52 -0.62 2.70 -6.87
C ALA A 52 -1.31 2.15 -5.62
N LEU A 53 -1.24 2.91 -4.53
CA LEU A 53 -2.03 2.68 -3.32
C LEU A 53 -3.19 3.68 -3.33
N TYR A 54 -4.37 3.21 -3.69
CA TYR A 54 -5.63 3.95 -3.68
C TYR A 54 -6.53 3.39 -2.58
N MET A 55 -6.17 3.70 -1.33
CA MET A 55 -6.84 3.20 -0.14
C MET A 55 -6.71 4.21 1.00
N GLU A 56 -7.57 4.09 2.01
CA GLU A 56 -7.50 4.92 3.22
C GLU A 56 -6.31 4.50 4.12
N ASN A 57 -5.98 5.37 5.08
CA ASN A 57 -4.91 5.11 6.03
C ASN A 57 -5.31 3.99 6.99
N CYS A 58 -4.66 2.84 6.87
CA CYS A 58 -4.76 1.72 7.79
C CYS A 58 -3.39 1.06 7.99
N ILE A 59 -3.33 0.06 8.87
CA ILE A 59 -2.11 -0.73 9.08
C ILE A 59 -1.64 -1.37 7.77
N ASP A 60 -2.57 -1.88 6.96
CA ASP A 60 -2.23 -2.54 5.70
C ASP A 60 -1.66 -1.55 4.67
N PHE A 61 -2.11 -0.30 4.65
CA PHE A 61 -1.49 0.76 3.83
C PHE A 61 -0.01 0.94 4.17
N LEU A 62 0.30 1.11 5.47
CA LEU A 62 1.67 1.29 5.94
C LEU A 62 2.53 0.05 5.64
N ALA A 63 1.97 -1.13 5.85
CA ALA A 63 2.68 -2.38 5.62
C ALA A 63 2.94 -2.66 4.14
N LEU A 64 1.98 -2.32 3.26
CA LEU A 64 2.15 -2.39 1.80
C LEU A 64 3.28 -1.47 1.35
N TRP A 65 3.25 -0.20 1.76
CA TRP A 65 4.28 0.77 1.39
C TRP A 65 5.68 0.28 1.81
N LEU A 66 5.85 -0.14 3.06
CA LEU A 66 7.12 -0.65 3.56
C LEU A 66 7.51 -1.97 2.88
N GLY A 67 6.55 -2.86 2.60
CA GLY A 67 6.77 -4.12 1.89
C GLY A 67 7.26 -3.93 0.46
N LEU A 68 6.58 -3.08 -0.32
CA LEU A 68 6.99 -2.70 -1.68
C LEU A 68 8.36 -2.03 -1.69
N SER A 69 8.62 -1.14 -0.72
CA SER A 69 9.91 -0.46 -0.58
C SER A 69 11.07 -1.44 -0.33
N LYS A 70 10.84 -2.58 0.35
CA LYS A 70 11.88 -3.60 0.60
C LYS A 70 12.40 -4.25 -0.69
N ILE A 71 11.54 -4.40 -1.70
CA ILE A 71 11.89 -4.99 -2.99
C ILE A 71 12.19 -3.92 -4.05
N GLY A 72 12.25 -2.64 -3.66
CA GLY A 72 12.55 -1.53 -4.54
C GLY A 72 11.40 -1.12 -5.47
N VAL A 73 10.18 -1.57 -5.20
CA VAL A 73 8.97 -1.14 -5.91
C VAL A 73 8.54 0.23 -5.35
N VAL A 74 8.18 1.13 -6.25
CA VAL A 74 7.74 2.49 -5.93
C VAL A 74 6.24 2.48 -5.63
N SER A 75 5.84 3.09 -4.52
CA SER A 75 4.43 3.29 -4.19
C SER A 75 3.98 4.66 -4.68
N ALA A 76 2.99 4.71 -5.56
CA ALA A 76 2.28 5.94 -5.91
C ALA A 76 1.10 6.12 -4.95
N PHE A 77 1.14 7.15 -4.10
CA PHE A 77 0.04 7.43 -3.16
C PHE A 77 -1.05 8.23 -3.86
N ILE A 78 -2.19 7.59 -4.12
CA ILE A 78 -3.32 8.21 -4.78
C ILE A 78 -4.34 8.61 -3.72
N ASN A 79 -4.76 9.88 -3.74
CA ASN A 79 -5.72 10.40 -2.78
C ASN A 79 -7.06 9.65 -2.92
N SER A 80 -7.46 8.95 -1.85
CA SER A 80 -8.69 8.12 -1.77
C SER A 80 -9.99 8.92 -2.00
N HIS A 81 -9.96 10.24 -1.83
CA HIS A 81 -11.11 11.11 -2.06
C HIS A 81 -11.29 11.51 -3.53
N LEU A 82 -10.32 11.24 -4.42
CA LEU A 82 -10.47 11.49 -5.85
C LEU A 82 -11.43 10.47 -6.46
N LYS A 83 -12.26 10.93 -7.41
CA LYS A 83 -13.22 10.12 -8.18
C LYS A 83 -13.19 10.58 -9.64
N LEU A 84 -13.69 9.73 -10.55
CA LEU A 84 -13.87 10.05 -11.97
C LEU A 84 -12.57 10.60 -12.62
N GLU A 85 -12.66 11.68 -13.38
CA GLU A 85 -11.56 12.23 -14.18
C GLU A 85 -10.30 12.56 -13.37
N PRO A 86 -10.35 13.23 -12.20
CA PRO A 86 -9.16 13.42 -11.36
C PRO A 86 -8.46 12.13 -10.91
N LEU A 87 -9.24 11.07 -10.64
CA LEU A 87 -8.69 9.76 -10.28
C LEU A 87 -8.02 9.11 -11.49
N ALA A 88 -8.72 9.11 -12.64
CA ALA A 88 -8.20 8.57 -13.89
C ALA A 88 -6.89 9.25 -14.29
N TYR A 89 -6.85 10.58 -14.24
CA TYR A 89 -5.64 11.36 -14.48
C TYR A 89 -4.50 10.94 -13.54
N SER A 90 -4.77 10.82 -12.24
CA SER A 90 -3.75 10.47 -11.26
C SER A 90 -3.16 9.07 -11.48
N ILE A 91 -4.01 8.08 -11.80
CA ILE A 91 -3.59 6.71 -12.10
C ILE A 91 -2.78 6.68 -13.41
N ASN A 92 -3.26 7.37 -14.45
CA ASN A 92 -2.58 7.43 -15.74
C ASN A 92 -1.21 8.08 -15.66
N VAL A 93 -1.07 9.18 -14.91
CA VAL A 93 0.22 9.85 -14.72
C VAL A 93 1.19 9.01 -13.89
N ALA A 94 0.68 8.22 -12.93
CA ALA A 94 1.52 7.36 -12.09
C ALA A 94 2.19 6.22 -12.87
N GLN A 95 1.69 5.87 -14.08
CA GLN A 95 2.23 4.78 -14.91
C GLN A 95 2.42 3.48 -14.11
N CYS A 96 1.47 3.19 -13.21
CA CYS A 96 1.53 2.05 -12.31
C CYS A 96 1.17 0.74 -13.01
N ARG A 97 1.86 -0.34 -12.66
CA ARG A 97 1.59 -1.70 -13.14
C ARG A 97 0.36 -2.32 -12.46
N ALA A 98 0.01 -1.85 -11.27
CA ALA A 98 -1.20 -2.26 -10.57
C ALA A 98 -1.69 -1.17 -9.60
N VAL A 99 -2.97 -1.28 -9.25
CA VAL A 99 -3.63 -0.47 -8.22
C VAL A 99 -4.10 -1.39 -7.10
N ILE A 100 -3.75 -1.04 -5.86
CA ILE A 100 -4.31 -1.67 -4.66
C ILE A 100 -5.39 -0.74 -4.12
N THR A 101 -6.57 -1.29 -3.86
CA THR A 101 -7.70 -0.55 -3.31
C THR A 101 -8.55 -1.43 -2.40
N CYS A 102 -9.53 -0.83 -1.73
CA CYS A 102 -10.49 -1.51 -0.87
C CYS A 102 -11.90 -1.44 -1.48
N SER A 103 -12.78 -2.35 -1.03
CA SER A 103 -14.14 -2.49 -1.57
C SER A 103 -14.95 -1.20 -1.52
N VAL A 104 -14.77 -0.38 -0.50
CA VAL A 104 -15.49 0.89 -0.32
C VAL A 104 -15.06 1.98 -1.32
N LEU A 105 -13.88 1.84 -1.93
CA LEU A 105 -13.36 2.78 -2.92
C LEU A 105 -13.50 2.29 -4.36
N LEU A 106 -13.94 1.04 -4.57
CA LEU A 106 -14.21 0.53 -5.91
C LEU A 106 -15.26 1.43 -6.58
N PRO A 107 -14.94 1.99 -7.74
CA PRO A 107 -15.93 2.77 -8.45
C PRO A 107 -16.98 1.84 -9.05
N SER A 108 -18.16 2.36 -9.42
CA SER A 108 -19.17 1.58 -10.14
C SER A 108 -18.59 1.02 -11.44
N GLU A 109 -19.06 -0.13 -11.91
CA GLU A 109 -18.53 -0.85 -13.09
C GLU A 109 -18.25 0.06 -14.30
N SER A 110 -19.14 1.01 -14.60
CA SER A 110 -19.02 1.98 -15.70
C SER A 110 -17.81 2.93 -15.63
N THR A 111 -17.21 3.09 -14.46
CA THR A 111 -16.02 3.93 -14.24
C THR A 111 -14.74 3.10 -14.37
N PHE A 112 -14.80 1.79 -14.11
CA PHE A 112 -13.65 0.89 -14.18
C PHE A 112 -13.15 0.75 -15.63
N GLU A 113 -14.06 0.69 -16.60
CA GLU A 113 -13.74 0.65 -18.04
C GLU A 113 -13.06 1.92 -18.56
N LYS A 114 -13.19 3.06 -17.86
CA LYS A 114 -12.52 4.32 -18.23
C LYS A 114 -11.14 4.47 -17.61
N LEU A 115 -10.79 3.61 -16.66
CA LEU A 115 -9.53 3.64 -15.91
C LEU A 115 -8.48 2.68 -16.49
N LEU A 116 -8.88 1.77 -17.39
CA LEU A 116 -8.04 0.81 -18.13
C LEU A 116 -8.10 1.12 -19.62
#